data_AF-A0A1Y6IPU6-F1
#
_entry.id   AF-A0A1Y6IPU6-F1
#
_cell.length_a   1.000
_cell.length_b   1.000
_cell.length_c   1.000
_cell.angle_alpha   90.00
_cell.angle_beta   90.00
_cell.angle_gamma   90.00
#
_symmetry.space_group_name_H-M   'P 1'
#
loop_
_entity.id
_entity.type
_entity.pdbx_description
1 polymer ?
#
loop_
_entity_poly.entity_id
_entity_poly.type
_entity_poly.pdbx_seq_one_letter_code
_entity_poly.pdbx_strand_id
1 'polypeptide(L)'
;MNLAALWLITLIFKPSARSLLIRLLLLCVFVGIGLLWTSLYRYVGLSGALHGLFAGYALTEALSGRKSSWLLVLAVCAKVIWEQCFGASPTTSALIEAPVAIQAHLLGLLGGLLLGFSGYRQYRRRSHQSTV
;
A
#
# COMPACT_ATOMS: atom_id res chain seq x y z
N MET A 1 -3.58 15.55 -2.86
CA MET A 1 -2.48 14.58 -2.65
C MET A 1 -2.84 13.14 -3.01
N ASN A 2 -3.95 12.55 -2.53
CA ASN A 2 -4.30 11.14 -2.80
C ASN A 2 -4.42 10.77 -4.29
N LEU A 3 -5.10 11.59 -5.09
CA LEU A 3 -5.25 11.31 -6.54
C LEU A 3 -3.91 11.34 -7.28
N ALA A 4 -3.01 12.25 -6.91
CA ALA A 4 -1.66 12.30 -7.49
C ALA A 4 -0.86 11.04 -7.13
N ALA A 5 -0.96 10.55 -5.90
CA ALA A 5 -0.34 9.31 -5.48
C ALA A 5 -0.94 8.08 -6.19
N LEU A 6 -2.27 8.02 -6.33
CA LEU A 6 -2.94 6.96 -7.09
C LEU A 6 -2.46 6.97 -8.56
N TRP A 7 -2.43 8.14 -9.19
CA TRP A 7 -1.92 8.30 -10.55
C TRP A 7 -0.46 7.85 -10.68
N LEU A 8 0.42 8.26 -9.76
CA LEU A 8 1.82 7.84 -9.74
C LEU A 8 1.95 6.31 -9.60
N ILE A 9 1.16 5.68 -8.72
CA ILE A 9 1.12 4.21 -8.58
C ILE A 9 0.75 3.56 -9.93
N THR A 10 -0.22 4.11 -10.65
CA THR A 10 -0.59 3.57 -11.97
C THR A 10 0.50 3.74 -13.02
N LEU A 11 1.32 4.79 -12.94
CA LEU A 11 2.44 4.99 -13.86
C LEU A 11 3.61 4.06 -13.57
N ILE A 12 3.95 3.86 -12.29
CA ILE A 12 5.09 3.04 -11.87
C ILE A 12 4.81 1.56 -12.15
N PHE A 13 3.67 1.04 -11.68
CA PHE A 13 3.38 -0.39 -11.69
C PHE A 13 2.50 -0.85 -12.84
N LYS A 14 1.87 0.08 -13.58
CA LYS A 14 1.01 -0.18 -14.74
C LYS A 14 0.04 -1.36 -14.54
N PRO A 15 -0.72 -1.39 -13.42
CA PRO A 15 -1.62 -2.51 -13.16
C PRO A 15 -2.80 -2.50 -14.12
N SER A 16 -3.39 -3.68 -14.36
CA SER A 16 -4.70 -3.74 -15.02
C SER A 16 -5.76 -3.07 -14.15
N ALA A 17 -6.73 -2.40 -14.78
CA ALA A 17 -7.82 -1.71 -14.07
C ALA A 17 -8.55 -2.64 -13.08
N ARG A 18 -8.77 -3.90 -13.48
CA ARG A 18 -9.38 -4.93 -12.62
C ARG A 18 -8.52 -5.22 -11.39
N SER A 19 -7.20 -5.41 -11.56
CA SER A 19 -6.31 -5.65 -10.42
C SER A 19 -6.26 -4.44 -9.49
N LEU A 20 -6.21 -3.22 -10.04
CA LEU A 20 -6.18 -2.00 -9.26
C LEU A 20 -7.44 -1.85 -8.41
N LEU A 21 -8.61 -1.98 -9.03
CA LEU A 21 -9.90 -1.84 -8.36
C LEU A 21 -10.08 -2.88 -7.25
N ILE A 22 -9.79 -4.16 -7.53
CA ILE A 22 -9.94 -5.24 -6.53
C ILE A 22 -9.02 -4.98 -5.33
N ARG A 23 -7.73 -4.72 -5.58
CA ARG A 23 -6.77 -4.48 -4.48
C ARG A 23 -7.13 -3.22 -3.70
N LEU A 24 -7.58 -2.15 -4.38
CA LEU A 24 -8.00 -0.92 -3.73
C LEU A 24 -9.19 -1.17 -2.79
N LEU A 25 -10.23 -1.84 -3.26
CA LEU A 25 -11.41 -2.16 -2.45
C LEU A 25 -11.05 -3.05 -1.25
N LEU A 26 -10.24 -4.10 -1.46
CA LEU A 26 -9.78 -4.96 -0.38
C LEU A 26 -8.98 -4.18 0.67
N LEU A 27 -8.10 -3.28 0.24
CA LEU A 27 -7.32 -2.45 1.16
C LEU A 27 -8.17 -1.42 1.89
N CYS A 28 -9.15 -0.80 1.22
CA CYS A 28 -10.10 0.10 1.89
C CYS A 28 -10.87 -0.63 2.99
N VAL A 29 -11.37 -1.84 2.71
CA VAL A 29 -12.06 -2.67 3.71
C VAL A 29 -11.11 -3.08 4.83
N PHE A 30 -9.92 -3.58 4.50
CA PHE A 30 -8.94 -4.01 5.48
C PHE A 30 -8.50 -2.88 6.42
N VAL A 31 -8.17 -1.72 5.86
CA VAL A 31 -7.79 -0.53 6.64
C VAL A 31 -8.98 -0.05 7.47
N GLY A 32 -10.17 0.06 6.87
CA GLY A 32 -11.38 0.50 7.56
C GLY A 32 -11.72 -0.38 8.77
N ILE A 33 -11.68 -1.70 8.59
CA ILE A 33 -11.87 -2.68 9.67
C ILE A 33 -10.76 -2.52 10.72
N GLY A 34 -9.49 -2.50 10.32
CA GLY A 34 -8.38 -2.39 11.27
C GLY A 34 -8.42 -1.11 12.12
N LEU A 35 -8.90 -0.01 11.56
CA LEU A 35 -9.06 1.25 12.30
C LEU A 35 -10.11 1.19 13.40
N LEU A 36 -11.09 0.27 13.35
CA LEU A 36 -12.09 0.08 14.42
C LEU A 36 -11.46 -0.37 15.75
N TRP A 37 -10.25 -0.93 15.71
CA TRP A 37 -9.48 -1.32 16.91
C TRP A 37 -8.49 -0.25 17.36
N THR A 38 -8.57 0.97 16.81
CA THR A 38 -7.71 2.09 17.19
C THR A 38 -8.51 3.14 17.94
N SER A 39 -7.82 4.07 18.62
CA SER A 39 -8.44 5.21 19.30
C SER A 39 -8.85 6.35 18.33
N LEU A 40 -8.77 6.14 17.01
CA LEU A 40 -9.16 7.13 16.01
C LEU A 40 -10.68 7.22 15.91
N TYR A 41 -11.23 8.40 16.21
CA TYR A 41 -12.67 8.65 16.11
C TYR A 41 -13.13 8.96 14.69
N ARG A 42 -12.28 9.62 13.88
CA ARG A 42 -12.61 10.02 12.51
C ARG A 42 -11.40 9.79 11.61
N TYR A 43 -11.63 9.09 10.50
CA TYR A 43 -10.66 8.90 9.43
C TYR A 43 -11.32 9.21 8.09
N VAL A 44 -10.70 10.09 7.33
CA VAL A 44 -11.13 10.44 5.97
C VAL A 44 -9.89 10.46 5.09
N GLY A 45 -9.84 9.56 4.12
CA GLY A 45 -8.75 9.55 3.15
C GLY A 45 -8.49 8.18 2.52
N LEU A 46 -7.82 8.23 1.37
CA LEU A 46 -7.37 7.03 0.65
C LEU A 46 -5.94 6.64 1.03
N SER A 47 -5.21 7.50 1.76
CA SER A 47 -3.76 7.38 1.91
C SER A 47 -3.32 6.05 2.52
N GLY A 48 -4.06 5.49 3.47
CA GLY A 48 -3.81 4.15 4.00
C GLY A 48 -3.85 3.08 2.90
N ALA A 49 -4.94 3.02 2.13
CA ALA A 49 -5.07 2.08 1.02
C ALA A 49 -4.00 2.31 -0.08
N LEU A 50 -3.58 3.55 -0.32
CA LEU A 50 -2.52 3.86 -1.29
C LEU A 50 -1.14 3.34 -0.85
N HIS A 51 -0.81 3.40 0.45
CA HIS A 51 0.41 2.75 0.97
C HIS A 51 0.36 1.24 0.73
N GLY A 52 -0.80 0.64 0.93
CA GLY A 52 -1.00 -0.78 0.64
C GLY A 52 -0.89 -1.13 -0.83
N LEU A 53 -1.45 -0.32 -1.73
CA LEU A 53 -1.31 -0.53 -3.17
C LEU A 53 0.16 -0.44 -3.59
N PHE A 54 0.85 0.61 -3.15
CA PHE A 54 2.26 0.82 -3.47
C PHE A 54 3.11 -0.35 -2.96
N ALA A 55 2.99 -0.71 -1.69
CA ALA A 55 3.74 -1.81 -1.09
C ALA A 55 3.41 -3.17 -1.74
N GLY A 56 2.13 -3.42 -2.01
CA GLY A 56 1.68 -4.69 -2.60
C GLY A 56 2.15 -4.88 -4.04
N TYR A 57 2.12 -3.84 -4.87
CA TYR A 57 2.66 -3.93 -6.23
C TYR A 57 4.19 -4.00 -6.22
N ALA A 58 4.86 -3.16 -5.43
CA ALA A 58 6.31 -3.20 -5.29
C ALA A 58 6.81 -4.58 -4.86
N LEU A 59 6.16 -5.19 -3.86
CA LEU A 59 6.50 -6.53 -3.39
C LEU A 59 6.21 -7.60 -4.45
N THR A 60 5.07 -7.52 -5.15
CA THR A 60 4.74 -8.48 -6.22
C THR A 60 5.80 -8.44 -7.32
N GLU A 61 6.23 -7.26 -7.76
CA GLU A 61 7.28 -7.10 -8.78
C GLU A 61 8.65 -7.59 -8.27
N ALA A 62 9.01 -7.22 -7.05
CA ALA A 62 10.29 -7.58 -6.44
C ALA A 62 10.45 -9.10 -6.32
N LEU A 63 9.40 -9.79 -5.85
CA LEU A 63 9.39 -11.24 -5.75
C LEU A 63 9.31 -11.93 -7.12
N SER A 64 8.70 -11.28 -8.12
CA SER A 64 8.62 -11.77 -9.50
C SER A 64 9.90 -11.50 -10.32
N GLY A 65 10.98 -11.03 -9.69
CA GLY A 65 12.32 -10.92 -10.29
C GLY A 65 12.78 -9.51 -10.64
N ARG A 66 11.92 -8.47 -10.50
CA ARG A 66 12.34 -7.08 -10.71
C ARG A 66 13.07 -6.55 -9.46
N LYS A 67 14.38 -6.80 -9.38
CA LYS A 67 15.20 -6.48 -8.20
C LYS A 67 15.12 -5.01 -7.77
N SER A 68 15.01 -4.06 -8.71
CA SER A 68 14.89 -2.64 -8.39
C SER A 68 13.66 -2.30 -7.54
N SER A 69 12.58 -3.09 -7.62
CA SER A 69 11.36 -2.86 -6.83
C SER A 69 11.57 -3.15 -5.34
N TRP A 70 12.64 -3.85 -4.93
CA TRP A 70 13.01 -3.95 -3.51
C TRP A 70 13.33 -2.60 -2.88
N LEU A 71 13.93 -1.68 -3.63
CA LEU A 71 14.18 -0.33 -3.14
C LEU A 71 12.87 0.38 -2.79
N LEU A 72 11.82 0.19 -3.60
CA LEU A 72 10.50 0.76 -3.35
C LEU A 72 9.84 0.15 -2.10
N VAL A 73 9.97 -1.17 -1.92
CA VAL A 73 9.48 -1.86 -0.70
C VAL A 73 10.20 -1.33 0.54
N LEU A 74 11.53 -1.23 0.49
CA LEU A 74 12.31 -0.72 1.61
C LEU A 74 11.97 0.75 1.91
N ALA A 75 11.83 1.57 0.88
CA ALA A 75 11.47 2.98 1.03
C ALA A 75 10.11 3.17 1.71
N VAL A 76 9.08 2.44 1.28
CA VAL A 76 7.74 2.57 1.89
C VAL A 76 7.72 2.03 3.32
N CYS A 77 8.42 0.93 3.60
CA CYS A 77 8.55 0.39 4.95
C CYS A 77 9.28 1.39 5.88
N ALA A 78 10.44 1.90 5.45
CA ALA A 78 11.20 2.88 6.22
C ALA A 78 10.38 4.14 6.51
N LYS A 79 9.65 4.64 5.51
CA LYS A 79 8.76 5.79 5.66
C LYS A 79 7.67 5.53 6.71
N VAL A 80 6.99 4.38 6.65
CA VAL A 80 5.89 4.08 7.59
C VAL A 80 6.43 3.85 9.00
N ILE A 81 7.56 3.16 9.15
CA ILE A 81 8.23 2.97 10.45
C ILE A 81 8.60 4.33 11.05
N TRP A 82 9.17 5.22 10.24
CA TRP A 82 9.49 6.58 10.67
C TRP A 82 8.25 7.31 11.21
N GLU A 83 7.13 7.25 10.50
CA GLU A 83 5.88 7.84 10.98
C GLU A 83 5.38 7.23 12.29
N GLN A 84 5.58 5.93 12.53
CA GLN A 84 5.21 5.31 13.80
C GLN A 84 6.11 5.74 14.96
N CYS A 85 7.40 5.93 14.71
CA CYS A 85 8.38 6.29 15.75
C CYS A 85 8.39 7.79 16.08
N PHE A 86 8.25 8.64 15.06
CA PHE A 86 8.48 10.08 15.17
C PHE A 86 7.24 10.93 14.84
N GLY A 87 6.12 10.30 14.46
CA GLY A 87 4.91 10.98 14.02
C GLY A 87 4.94 11.41 12.55
N ALA A 88 3.83 11.98 12.10
CA ALA A 88 3.68 12.43 10.73
C ALA A 88 4.41 13.75 10.44
N SER A 89 4.64 14.03 9.16
CA SER A 89 5.21 15.32 8.71
C SER A 89 4.33 16.51 9.15
N PRO A 90 4.90 17.50 9.87
CA PRO A 90 4.18 18.72 10.24
C PRO A 90 3.66 19.48 9.01
N THR A 91 4.43 19.50 7.92
CA THR A 91 4.04 20.14 6.66
C THR A 91 2.80 19.48 6.06
N THR A 92 2.72 18.15 6.11
CA THR A 92 1.54 17.42 5.62
C THR A 92 0.32 17.72 6.49
N SER A 93 0.49 17.73 7.82
CA SER A 93 -0.60 18.07 8.74
C SER A 93 -1.12 19.49 8.55
N ALA A 94 -0.23 20.46 8.32
CA ALA A 94 -0.61 21.83 7.99
C ALA A 94 -1.39 21.91 6.67
N LEU A 95 -0.95 21.18 5.64
CA LEU A 95 -1.57 21.19 4.32
C LEU A 95 -2.98 20.56 4.29
N ILE A 96 -3.24 19.58 5.15
CA ILE A 96 -4.57 18.93 5.25
C ILE A 96 -5.42 19.46 6.40
N GLU A 97 -4.89 20.44 7.16
CA GLU A 97 -5.52 21.04 8.35
C GLU A 97 -6.01 20.00 9.37
N ALA A 98 -5.29 18.88 9.47
CA ALA A 98 -5.68 17.76 10.31
C ALA A 98 -4.48 16.88 10.72
N PRO A 99 -4.58 16.15 11.85
CA PRO A 99 -3.63 15.09 12.17
C PRO A 99 -3.65 14.02 11.07
N VAL A 100 -2.46 13.60 10.64
CA VAL A 100 -2.34 12.47 9.70
C VAL A 100 -2.58 11.17 10.45
N ALA A 101 -3.49 10.34 9.96
CA ALA A 101 -3.79 9.02 10.54
C ALA A 101 -2.71 7.99 10.19
N ILE A 102 -1.57 8.06 10.89
CA ILE A 102 -0.41 7.16 10.68
C ILE A 102 -0.74 5.68 10.91
N GLN A 103 -1.75 5.36 11.73
CA GLN A 103 -2.25 4.01 11.94
C GLN A 103 -2.84 3.43 10.64
N ALA A 104 -3.52 4.26 9.85
CA ALA A 104 -4.07 3.86 8.55
C ALA A 104 -2.94 3.53 7.56
N HIS A 105 -1.81 4.25 7.61
CA HIS A 105 -0.64 3.96 6.77
C HIS A 105 0.00 2.62 7.14
N LEU A 106 0.11 2.32 8.44
CA LEU A 106 0.63 1.03 8.92
C LEU A 106 -0.28 -0.13 8.49
N LEU A 107 -1.59 -0.03 8.75
CA LEU A 107 -2.56 -1.04 8.31
C LEU A 107 -2.54 -1.23 6.79
N GLY A 108 -2.45 -0.12 6.06
CA GLY A 108 -2.28 -0.10 4.62
C GLY A 108 -1.06 -0.89 4.17
N LEU A 109 0.12 -0.58 4.71
CA LEU A 109 1.37 -1.29 4.44
C LEU A 109 1.22 -2.79 4.68
N LEU A 110 0.73 -3.19 5.86
CA LEU A 110 0.57 -4.60 6.22
C LEU A 110 -0.37 -5.33 5.26
N GLY A 111 -1.56 -4.77 4.98
CA GLY A 111 -2.50 -5.33 4.01
C GLY A 111 -1.90 -5.41 2.61
N GLY A 112 -1.13 -4.39 2.22
CA GLY A 112 -0.40 -4.34 0.95
C GLY A 112 0.60 -5.47 0.80
N LEU A 113 1.47 -5.68 1.79
CA LEU A 113 2.46 -6.75 1.79
C LEU A 113 1.79 -8.13 1.73
N LEU A 114 0.69 -8.33 2.46
CA LEU A 114 -0.10 -9.57 2.41
C LEU A 114 -0.68 -9.84 1.01
N LEU A 115 -1.29 -8.83 0.39
CA LEU A 115 -1.80 -8.94 -0.99
C LEU A 115 -0.68 -9.09 -2.02
N GLY A 116 0.47 -8.46 -1.80
CA GLY A 116 1.65 -8.58 -2.64
C GLY A 116 2.20 -10.00 -2.66
N PHE A 117 2.40 -10.58 -1.48
CA PHE A 117 2.83 -11.96 -1.33
C PHE A 117 1.83 -12.96 -1.94
N SER A 118 0.53 -12.75 -1.70
CA SER A 118 -0.54 -13.57 -2.28
C SER A 118 -0.55 -13.49 -3.81
N GLY A 119 -0.37 -12.30 -4.37
CA GLY A 119 -0.27 -12.07 -5.82
C GLY A 119 0.94 -12.77 -6.44
N TYR A 120 2.10 -12.71 -5.78
CA TYR A 120 3.30 -13.45 -6.21
C TYR A 120 3.07 -14.98 -6.23
N ARG A 121 2.41 -15.53 -5.20
CA ARG A 121 2.08 -16.97 -5.18
C ARG A 121 1.18 -17.37 -6.36
N GLN A 122 0.21 -16.52 -6.71
CA GLN A 122 -0.66 -16.77 -7.85
C GLN A 122 0.10 -16.70 -9.18
N TYR A 123 0.99 -15.72 -9.35
CA TYR A 123 1.85 -15.59 -10.51
C TYR A 123 2.73 -16.85 -10.70
N ARG A 124 3.43 -17.28 -9.64
CA ARG A 124 4.30 -18.46 -9.69
C ARG A 124 3.57 -19.77 -9.97
N ARG A 125 2.32 -19.93 -9.51
CA ARG A 125 1.52 -21.11 -9.82
C ARG A 125 1.17 -21.19 -11.30
N ARG A 126 0.81 -20.06 -11.91
CA ARG A 126 0.48 -19.98 -13.34
C ARG A 126 1.70 -20.26 -14.21
N SER A 127 2.87 -19.73 -13.84
CA SER A 127 4.10 -19.97 -14.61
C SER A 127 4.56 -21.43 -14.61
N HIS A 128 4.28 -22.20 -13.55
CA HIS A 128 4.58 -23.64 -13.52
C HIS A 128 3.60 -24.51 -14.32
N GLN A 129 2.34 -24.08 -14.49
CA GLN A 129 1.35 -24.82 -15.28
C GLN A 129 1.56 -24.67 -16.80
N SER A 130 2.33 -23.68 -17.26
CA SER A 130 2.61 -23.47 -18.68
C SER A 130 3.81 -24.27 -19.20
N THR A 131 4.52 -24.97 -18.33
CA THR A 131 5.74 -25.74 -18.62
C THR A 131 5.54 -27.26 -18.56
N VAL A 132 4.31 -27.71 -18.35
CA VAL A 132 3.89 -29.13 -18.37
C VAL A 132 2.89 -29.30 -19.48
#